data_AF-A0A2E1KMW4-F1
#
_entry.id   AF-A0A2E1KMW4-F1
#
_cell.length_a   1.000
_cell.length_b   1.000
_cell.length_c   1.000
_cell.angle_alpha   90.00
_cell.angle_beta   90.00
_cell.angle_gamma   90.00
#
_symmetry.space_group_name_H-M   'P 1'
#
loop_
_entity.id
_entity.type
_entity.pdbx_description
1 polymer ?
#
loop_
_entity_poly.entity_id
_entity_poly.type
_entity_poly.pdbx_seq_one_letter_code
_entity_poly.pdbx_strand_id
1 'polypeptide(L)'
;MFNLEPARERKIKVPLLCLEEGKKDPTPRMKYTMIRIERFTKQQHVIELCKMLGNGQVPRNAAQAAAWHMTDDLTWWQLAAKDRIRLSNGYYRKYFSRREIGLAVRIANEAFRRGDLFREWQKSQADEVAKLESLSNQ
;
A
#
# COMPACT_ATOMS: atom_id res chain seq x y z
N MET A 1 -7.64 17.12 -10.61
CA MET A 1 -7.75 16.85 -12.06
C MET A 1 -6.33 16.76 -12.63
N PHE A 2 -5.98 15.65 -13.25
CA PHE A 2 -4.66 15.42 -13.86
C PHE A 2 -4.74 15.82 -15.34
N ASN A 3 -4.28 17.03 -15.67
CA ASN A 3 -4.26 17.54 -17.04
C ASN A 3 -2.80 17.83 -17.43
N LEU A 4 -2.29 17.12 -18.44
CA LEU A 4 -0.95 17.31 -19.02
C LEU A 4 -1.13 17.76 -20.46
N GLU A 5 -0.58 18.94 -20.78
CA GLU A 5 -0.58 19.43 -22.15
C GLU A 5 0.32 18.56 -23.04
N PRO A 6 -0.03 18.34 -24.32
CA PRO A 6 0.82 17.61 -25.25
C PRO A 6 2.24 18.17 -25.27
N ALA A 7 3.24 17.28 -25.26
CA ALA A 7 4.67 17.61 -25.29
C ALA A 7 5.17 18.51 -24.13
N ARG A 8 4.42 18.66 -23.03
CA ARG A 8 4.89 19.34 -21.82
C ARG A 8 5.09 18.38 -20.67
N GLU A 9 6.16 18.62 -19.92
CA GLU A 9 6.45 17.92 -18.69
C GLU A 9 5.91 18.72 -17.49
N ARG A 10 5.32 18.02 -16.51
CA ARG A 10 5.01 18.61 -15.21
C ARG A 10 5.59 17.77 -14.09
N LYS A 11 6.10 18.44 -13.05
CA LYS A 11 6.49 17.81 -11.80
C LYS A 11 5.24 17.56 -10.96
N ILE A 12 5.00 16.30 -10.62
CA ILE A 12 3.80 15.88 -9.88
C ILE A 12 4.25 15.27 -8.56
N LYS A 13 3.66 15.74 -7.47
CA LYS A 13 3.92 15.19 -6.14
C LYS A 13 3.10 13.93 -5.96
N VAL A 14 3.75 12.78 -6.06
CA VAL A 14 3.13 11.47 -5.85
C VAL A 14 3.27 11.07 -4.37
N PRO A 15 2.17 10.70 -3.67
CA PRO A 15 2.28 10.07 -2.37
C PRO A 15 2.92 8.69 -2.52
N LEU A 16 3.96 8.43 -1.73
CA LEU A 16 4.74 7.19 -1.77
C LEU A 16 4.88 6.64 -0.35
N LEU A 17 4.95 5.31 -0.27
CA LEU A 17 5.29 4.55 0.92
C LEU A 17 6.33 3.48 0.56
N CYS A 18 7.07 3.00 1.55
CA CYS A 18 7.94 1.84 1.43
C CYS A 18 7.09 0.58 1.65
N LEU A 19 7.11 -0.36 0.70
CA LEU A 19 6.37 -1.62 0.87
C LEU A 19 7.08 -2.61 1.77
N GLU A 20 8.40 -2.52 1.87
CA GLU A 20 9.22 -3.42 2.68
C GLU A 20 10.03 -2.60 3.69
N GLU A 21 10.18 -3.14 4.89
CA GLU A 21 10.99 -2.58 5.95
C GLU A 21 12.48 -2.94 5.76
N GLY A 22 13.38 -2.10 6.27
CA GLY A 22 14.82 -2.36 6.27
C GLY A 22 15.55 -2.13 4.94
N LYS A 23 14.83 -1.86 3.84
CA LYS A 23 15.47 -1.46 2.57
C LYS A 23 16.11 -0.08 2.70
N LYS A 24 17.25 0.10 2.02
CA LYS A 24 17.95 1.40 1.97
C LYS A 24 17.03 2.46 1.40
N ASP A 25 17.14 3.66 1.96
CA ASP A 25 16.38 4.81 1.48
C ASP A 25 16.68 5.07 -0.01
N PRO A 26 15.65 5.43 -0.80
CA PRO A 26 15.79 5.73 -2.21
C PRO A 26 16.73 6.92 -2.42
N THR A 27 17.65 6.83 -3.39
CA THR A 27 18.55 7.93 -3.76
C THR A 27 18.23 8.44 -5.16
N PRO A 28 18.45 9.74 -5.46
CA PRO A 28 18.18 10.30 -6.80
C PRO A 28 18.96 9.64 -7.95
N ARG A 29 20.02 8.89 -7.65
CA ARG A 29 20.85 8.20 -8.65
C ARG A 29 20.30 6.83 -9.05
N MET A 30 19.32 6.30 -8.32
CA MET A 30 18.70 5.03 -8.65
C MET A 30 17.87 5.16 -9.94
N LYS A 31 17.95 4.16 -10.81
CA LYS A 31 17.07 4.06 -11.98
C LYS A 31 15.72 3.49 -11.55
N TYR A 32 14.66 4.26 -11.76
CA TYR A 32 13.29 3.87 -11.41
C TYR A 32 12.50 3.53 -12.67
N THR A 33 11.70 2.47 -12.60
CA THR A 33 10.75 2.09 -13.64
C THR A 33 9.36 2.00 -13.02
N MET A 34 8.37 2.60 -13.68
CA MET A 34 6.98 2.44 -13.29
C MET A 34 6.49 1.07 -13.76
N ILE A 35 6.05 0.25 -12.82
CA ILE A 35 5.42 -1.04 -13.09
C ILE A 35 4.00 -1.04 -12.55
N ARG A 36 3.14 -1.85 -13.16
CA ARG A 36 1.80 -2.13 -12.62
C ARG A 36 1.94 -2.87 -11.29
N ILE A 37 1.12 -2.49 -10.30
CA ILE A 37 1.23 -3.03 -8.94
C ILE A 37 0.97 -4.54 -8.89
N GLU A 38 0.12 -5.05 -9.78
CA GLU A 38 -0.22 -6.46 -9.92
C GLU A 38 0.95 -7.32 -10.42
N ARG A 39 2.01 -6.68 -10.96
CA ARG A 39 3.28 -7.36 -11.28
C ARG A 39 4.21 -7.46 -10.07
N PHE A 40 4.04 -6.60 -9.07
CA PHE A 40 4.87 -6.59 -7.87
C PHE A 40 4.29 -7.49 -6.77
N THR A 41 2.99 -7.39 -6.49
CA THR A 41 2.34 -8.19 -5.45
C THR A 41 1.00 -8.76 -5.94
N LYS A 42 0.63 -9.92 -5.40
CA LYS A 42 -0.69 -10.55 -5.57
C LYS A 42 -1.60 -10.35 -4.36
N GLN A 43 -1.09 -9.74 -3.30
CA GLN A 43 -1.86 -9.47 -2.08
C GLN A 43 -2.83 -8.32 -2.33
N GLN A 44 -4.11 -8.64 -2.45
CA GLN A 44 -5.11 -7.64 -2.81
C GLN A 44 -5.24 -6.52 -1.77
N HIS A 45 -5.11 -6.83 -0.48
CA HIS A 45 -5.19 -5.83 0.58
C HIS A 45 -4.06 -4.78 0.48
N VAL A 46 -2.84 -5.16 0.06
CA VAL A 46 -1.75 -4.21 -0.20
C VAL A 46 -2.08 -3.31 -1.40
N ILE A 47 -2.69 -3.87 -2.44
CA ILE A 47 -3.13 -3.10 -3.61
C ILE A 47 -4.19 -2.07 -3.20
N GLU A 48 -5.18 -2.47 -2.40
CA GLU A 48 -6.23 -1.57 -1.90
C GLU A 48 -5.67 -0.48 -0.99
N LEU A 49 -4.70 -0.80 -0.12
CA LEU A 49 -3.98 0.21 0.67
C LEU A 49 -3.30 1.26 -0.22
N CYS A 50 -2.60 0.83 -1.27
CA CYS A 50 -1.95 1.73 -2.22
C CYS A 50 -2.97 2.61 -2.97
N LYS A 51 -4.13 2.07 -3.35
CA LYS A 51 -5.24 2.84 -3.94
C LYS A 51 -5.78 3.88 -2.96
N MET A 52 -6.00 3.51 -1.70
CA MET A 52 -6.46 4.44 -0.66
C MET A 52 -5.48 5.61 -0.47
N LEU A 53 -4.17 5.34 -0.45
CA LEU A 53 -3.15 6.38 -0.37
C LEU A 53 -3.12 7.25 -1.63
N GLY A 54 -3.13 6.63 -2.81
CA GLY A 54 -3.09 7.33 -4.10
C GLY A 54 -4.28 8.26 -4.31
N ASN A 55 -5.45 7.88 -3.79
CA ASN A 55 -6.67 8.68 -3.82
C ASN A 55 -6.77 9.72 -2.68
N GLY A 56 -5.75 9.82 -1.82
CA GLY A 56 -5.75 10.77 -0.69
C GLY A 56 -6.74 10.43 0.42
N GLN A 57 -7.23 9.19 0.49
CA GLN A 57 -8.21 8.74 1.50
C GLN A 57 -7.56 8.53 2.87
N VAL A 58 -6.24 8.28 2.91
CA VAL A 58 -5.50 7.98 4.13
C VAL A 58 -4.21 8.77 4.22
N PRO A 59 -3.76 9.14 5.45
CA PRO A 59 -2.50 9.83 5.64
C PRO A 59 -1.31 8.88 5.46
N ARG A 60 -0.23 9.40 4.87
CA ARG A 60 0.97 8.63 4.49
C ARG A 60 1.59 7.85 5.65
N ASN A 61 1.78 8.46 6.82
CA ASN A 61 2.46 7.79 7.94
C ASN A 61 1.67 6.60 8.48
N ALA A 62 0.35 6.72 8.63
CA ALA A 62 -0.49 5.61 9.07
C ALA A 62 -0.56 4.51 8.00
N ALA A 63 -0.60 4.89 6.72
CA ALA A 63 -0.51 3.94 5.60
C ALA A 63 0.84 3.20 5.57
N GLN A 64 1.95 3.87 5.89
CA GLN A 64 3.28 3.25 5.99
C GLN A 64 3.34 2.16 7.07
N ALA A 65 2.75 2.43 8.25
CA ALA A 65 2.66 1.44 9.32
C ALA A 65 1.75 0.27 8.92
N ALA A 66 0.62 0.54 8.28
CA ALA A 66 -0.27 -0.50 7.77
C ALA A 66 0.40 -1.37 6.69
N ALA A 67 1.20 -0.77 5.80
CA ALA A 67 1.94 -1.49 4.77
C ALA A 67 2.89 -2.51 5.41
N TRP A 68 3.78 -2.06 6.30
CA TRP A 68 4.75 -2.95 6.97
C TRP A 68 4.11 -4.03 7.84
N HIS A 69 2.91 -3.79 8.38
CA HIS A 69 2.15 -4.83 9.05
C HIS A 69 1.70 -5.94 8.09
N MET A 70 1.28 -5.59 6.87
CA MET A 70 0.77 -6.53 5.87
C MET A 70 1.86 -7.28 5.12
N THR A 71 2.99 -6.63 4.87
CA THR A 71 4.04 -7.15 3.98
C THR A 71 5.19 -7.82 4.71
N ASP A 72 5.56 -7.30 5.89
CA ASP A 72 6.73 -7.74 6.66
C ASP A 72 6.33 -8.41 8.00
N ASP A 73 5.04 -8.68 8.19
CA ASP A 73 4.45 -9.28 9.41
C ASP A 73 4.83 -8.57 10.72
N LEU A 74 5.16 -7.27 10.65
CA LEU A 74 5.48 -6.50 11.85
C LEU A 74 4.25 -6.33 12.72
N THR A 75 4.36 -6.74 13.98
CA THR A 75 3.28 -6.52 14.96
C THR A 75 3.08 -5.04 15.24
N TRP A 76 1.85 -4.66 15.60
CA TRP A 76 1.55 -3.28 16.00
C TRP A 76 2.42 -2.79 17.16
N TRP A 77 2.83 -3.69 18.06
CA TRP A 77 3.76 -3.39 19.15
C TRP A 77 5.17 -3.07 18.64
N GLN A 78 5.69 -3.87 17.71
CA GLN A 78 6.99 -3.58 17.07
C GLN A 78 6.95 -2.25 16.33
N LEU A 79 5.87 -1.97 15.59
CA LEU A 79 5.69 -0.70 14.88
C LEU A 79 5.62 0.49 15.85
N ALA A 80 4.87 0.37 16.96
CA ALA A 80 4.78 1.41 17.98
C ALA A 80 6.11 1.65 18.69
N ALA A 81 6.92 0.61 18.87
CA ALA A 81 8.24 0.70 19.50
C ALA A 81 9.34 1.19 18.54
N LYS A 82 9.11 1.16 17.22
CA LYS A 82 10.14 1.43 16.21
C LYS A 82 10.64 2.88 16.26
N ASP A 83 11.95 3.03 16.39
CA ASP A 83 12.62 4.32 16.32
C ASP A 83 12.91 4.69 14.86
N ARG A 84 12.61 5.93 14.48
CA ARG A 84 13.00 6.51 13.20
C ARG A 84 14.38 7.13 13.26
N ILE A 85 14.67 7.79 14.38
CA ILE A 85 15.97 8.40 14.65
C ILE A 85 16.38 7.95 16.03
N ARG A 86 17.62 7.48 16.15
CA ARG A 86 18.28 7.24 17.42
C ARG A 86 19.69 7.80 17.32
N LEU A 87 19.98 8.81 18.12
CA LEU A 87 21.27 9.48 18.16
C LEU A 87 22.06 8.99 19.37
N SER A 88 23.39 9.14 19.32
CA SER A 88 24.29 8.74 20.41
C SER A 88 24.10 9.54 21.70
N ASN A 89 23.50 10.74 21.62
CA ASN A 89 23.20 11.61 22.76
C ASN A 89 21.92 11.21 23.53
N GLY A 90 21.35 10.03 23.25
CA GLY A 90 20.13 9.55 23.91
C GLY A 90 18.83 10.12 23.31
N TYR A 91 18.89 11.05 22.36
CA TYR A 91 17.71 11.50 21.63
C TYR A 91 17.18 10.38 20.74
N TYR A 92 15.88 10.09 20.87
CA TYR A 92 15.17 9.21 19.97
C TYR A 92 13.85 9.84 19.52
N ARG A 93 13.45 9.49 18.30
CA ARG A 93 12.13 9.83 17.76
C ARG A 93 11.50 8.59 17.18
N LYS A 94 10.31 8.24 17.67
CA LYS A 94 9.53 7.13 17.15
C LYS A 94 9.12 7.37 15.69
N TYR A 95 8.98 6.28 14.95
CA TYR A 95 8.53 6.32 13.57
C TYR A 95 7.06 6.72 13.47
N PHE A 96 6.25 6.22 14.40
CA PHE A 96 4.82 6.47 14.47
C PHE A 96 4.43 6.91 15.88
N SER A 97 3.51 7.87 15.96
CA SER A 97 2.80 8.23 17.17
C SER A 97 1.72 7.19 17.50
N ARG A 98 1.26 7.16 18.76
CA ARG A 98 0.14 6.29 19.18
C ARG A 98 -1.14 6.52 18.38
N ARG A 99 -1.40 7.76 17.97
CA ARG A 99 -2.56 8.11 17.12
C ARG A 99 -2.42 7.53 15.71
N GLU A 100 -1.23 7.62 15.12
CA GLU A 100 -0.94 7.04 13.80
C GLU A 100 -1.05 5.52 13.82
N ILE A 101 -0.56 4.84 14.86
CA ILE A 101 -0.74 3.39 15.02
C ILE A 101 -2.23 3.03 15.12
N GLY A 102 -2.99 3.73 15.96
CA GLY A 102 -4.43 3.48 16.09
C GLY A 102 -5.20 3.68 14.78
N LEU A 103 -4.78 4.63 13.94
CA LEU A 103 -5.34 4.82 12.62
C LEU A 103 -4.85 3.75 11.63
N ALA A 104 -3.59 3.34 11.70
CA ALA A 104 -3.01 2.30 10.85
C ALA A 104 -3.75 0.97 11.01
N VAL A 105 -4.14 0.58 12.23
CA VAL A 105 -4.97 -0.60 12.48
C VAL A 105 -6.30 -0.52 11.71
N ARG A 106 -6.99 0.63 11.77
CA ARG A 106 -8.28 0.81 11.07
C ARG A 106 -8.11 0.77 9.56
N ILE A 107 -7.06 1.42 9.06
CA ILE A 107 -6.71 1.39 7.63
C ILE A 107 -6.43 -0.03 7.19
N ALA A 108 -5.67 -0.79 7.98
CA ALA A 108 -5.32 -2.16 7.65
C ALA A 108 -6.56 -3.05 7.56
N ASN A 109 -7.44 -2.99 8.56
CA ASN A 109 -8.69 -3.74 8.56
C ASN A 109 -9.58 -3.39 7.35
N GLU A 110 -9.67 -2.11 6.99
CA GLU A 110 -10.42 -1.67 5.81
C GLU A 110 -9.79 -2.18 4.50
N ALA A 111 -8.46 -2.18 4.40
CA ALA A 111 -7.75 -2.70 3.24
C ALA A 111 -7.94 -4.22 3.09
N PHE A 112 -7.91 -4.98 4.20
CA PHE A 112 -8.26 -6.40 4.21
C PHE A 112 -9.69 -6.62 3.73
N ARG A 113 -10.65 -5.91 4.32
CA ARG A 113 -12.08 -6.00 3.93
C ARG A 113 -12.28 -5.73 2.43
N ARG A 114 -11.69 -4.67 1.88
CA ARG A 114 -11.77 -4.37 0.43
C ARG A 114 -11.09 -5.45 -0.41
N GLY A 115 -9.98 -5.98 0.07
CA GLY A 115 -9.26 -7.05 -0.62
C GLY A 115 -10.05 -8.35 -0.70
N ASP A 116 -10.74 -8.72 0.37
CA ASP A 116 -11.59 -9.92 0.41
C ASP A 116 -12.81 -9.76 -0.50
N LEU A 117 -13.51 -8.62 -0.43
CA LEU A 117 -14.62 -8.31 -1.34
C LEU A 117 -14.22 -8.39 -2.82
N PHE A 118 -13.03 -7.87 -3.16
CA PHE A 118 -12.55 -7.96 -4.52
C PHE A 118 -12.25 -9.40 -4.93
N ARG A 119 -11.69 -10.22 -4.04
CA ARG A 119 -11.45 -11.64 -4.30
C ARG A 119 -12.76 -12.41 -4.51
N GLU A 120 -13.77 -12.13 -3.69
CA GLU A 120 -15.11 -12.71 -3.83
C GLU A 120 -15.76 -12.33 -5.15
N TRP A 121 -15.68 -11.04 -5.52
CA TRP A 121 -16.16 -10.56 -6.82
C TRP A 121 -15.43 -11.21 -7.99
N GLN A 122 -14.11 -11.39 -7.91
CA GLN A 122 -13.36 -12.10 -8.95
C GLN A 122 -13.80 -13.56 -9.08
N LYS A 123 -14.05 -14.23 -7.95
CA LYS A 123 -14.53 -15.62 -7.95
C LYS A 123 -15.91 -15.74 -8.58
N SER A 124 -16.85 -14.86 -8.21
CA SER A 124 -18.21 -14.89 -8.77
C SER A 124 -18.22 -14.65 -10.29
N GLN A 125 -17.37 -13.75 -10.78
CA GLN A 125 -17.20 -13.52 -12.22
C GLN A 125 -16.62 -14.74 -12.94
N ALA A 126 -15.64 -15.43 -12.33
CA ALA A 126 -15.09 -16.65 -12.92
C ALA A 126 -16.13 -17.78 -12.99
N ASP A 127 -16.94 -17.96 -11.94
CA ASP A 127 -18.02 -18.95 -11.90
C ASP A 127 -19.11 -18.65 -12.96
N GLU A 128 -19.43 -17.37 -13.17
CA GLU A 128 -20.38 -16.92 -14.20
C GLU A 128 -19.86 -17.21 -15.61
N VAL A 129 -18.60 -16.90 -15.91
CA VAL A 129 -17.97 -17.19 -17.21
C VAL A 129 -17.94 -18.69 -17.48
N ALA A 130 -17.54 -19.51 -16.51
CA ALA A 130 -17.52 -20.97 -16.65
C ALA A 130 -18.92 -21.55 -16.92
N LYS A 131 -19.97 -20.97 -16.33
CA LYS A 131 -21.36 -21.35 -16.60
C LYS A 131 -21.76 -21.00 -18.04
N LEU A 132 -21.38 -19.84 -18.55
CA LEU A 132 -21.69 -19.43 -19.92
C LEU A 132 -20.95 -20.29 -20.97
N GLU A 133 -19.68 -20.59 -20.73
CA GLU A 133 -18.88 -21.46 -21.61
C GLU A 133 -19.44 -22.88 -21.69
N SER A 134 -19.95 -23.44 -20.58
CA SER A 134 -20.56 -24.77 -20.58
C SER A 134 -21.91 -24.83 -21.30
N LEU A 135 -22.66 -23.72 -21.33
CA LEU A 135 -23.91 -23.59 -22.09
C LEU A 135 -23.68 -23.37 -23.60
N SER A 136 -22.53 -22.82 -23.98
CA SER A 136 -22.16 -22.59 -25.39
C SER A 136 -21.57 -23.82 -26.08
N ASN A 137 -21.12 -24.81 -25.31
CA ASN A 137 -20.52 -26.06 -25.82
C ASN A 137 -21.51 -27.24 -25.87
N GLN A 138 -22.81 -26.96 -25.72
CA GLN A 138 -23.94 -27.89 -25.90
C GLN A 138 -24.74 -27.48 -27.14
#